data_AF-A0AAX6BNZ5-F1
#
_entry.id   AF-A0AAX6BNZ5-F1
#
_cell.length_a   1.000
_cell.length_b   1.000
_cell.length_c   1.000
_cell.angle_alpha   90.00
_cell.angle_beta   90.00
_cell.angle_gamma   90.00
#
_symmetry.space_group_name_H-M   'P 1'
#
loop_
_entity.id
_entity.type
_entity.pdbx_description
1 polymer ?
#
loop_
_entity_poly.entity_id
_entity_poly.type
_entity_poly.pdbx_seq_one_letter_code
_entity_poly.pdbx_strand_id
1 'polypeptide(L)'
;MKTMKNKYKLLKEDWILVLVVLAIISTNIALQGYFKSLDSEFWFSLIPNFIADAISVLLSAYVITRLIQKGEERRAKEKVYKALGKRLDALNTKVAEKYIHFITKKPTKESEQGLTNQVKDLSNNIELYVTSNFVREEIKVFSYNPSQPTDIFNSVTEEMWSYQKFCYFFKKQLKESLDEFINRYISLLPEDLRENLFIIDDLLMTGIFVTPLEFGVELDISNAQIKEEDFQKVLSELGEEIYKLMNYFQEFKGDKNV
;
A
#
# COMPACT_ATOMS: atom_id res chain seq x y z
N MET A 1 -20.28 3.52 26.95
CA MET A 1 -21.32 3.72 25.92
C MET A 1 -21.36 5.21 25.57
N LYS A 2 -20.50 5.65 24.63
CA LYS A 2 -20.38 7.06 24.22
C LYS A 2 -21.40 7.33 23.11
N THR A 3 -22.41 8.13 23.41
CA THR A 3 -23.39 8.64 22.44
C THR A 3 -22.70 9.45 21.36
N MET A 4 -22.73 8.94 20.12
CA MET A 4 -22.46 9.68 18.89
C MET A 4 -23.40 10.90 18.83
N LYS A 5 -22.87 12.09 19.14
CA LYS A 5 -23.46 13.37 18.71
C LYS A 5 -22.77 13.78 17.42
N ASN A 6 -23.15 13.15 16.30
CA ASN A 6 -22.89 13.70 14.98
C ASN A 6 -23.77 14.94 14.83
N LYS A 7 -23.22 16.11 15.17
CA LYS A 7 -23.74 17.39 14.69
C LYS A 7 -23.35 17.46 13.21
N TYR A 8 -24.32 17.23 12.32
CA TYR A 8 -24.21 17.60 10.91
C TYR A 8 -23.92 19.10 10.86
N LYS A 9 -22.65 19.46 10.70
CA LYS A 9 -22.24 20.83 10.41
C LYS A 9 -22.54 21.01 8.92
N LEU A 10 -23.74 21.52 8.62
CA LEU A 10 -24.10 21.93 7.26
C LEU A 10 -23.00 22.89 6.78
N LEU A 11 -22.22 22.46 5.80
CA LEU A 11 -21.18 23.28 5.20
C LEU A 11 -21.88 24.39 4.40
N LYS A 12 -21.18 25.49 4.11
CA LYS A 12 -21.75 26.60 3.29
C LYS A 12 -22.30 26.11 1.94
N GLU A 13 -21.78 25.00 1.44
CA GLU A 13 -22.20 24.33 0.21
C GLU A 13 -23.61 23.74 0.33
N ASP A 14 -24.00 23.22 1.50
CA ASP A 14 -25.34 22.65 1.73
C ASP A 14 -26.42 23.74 1.69
N TRP A 15 -26.10 24.96 2.12
CA TRP A 15 -27.02 26.10 2.07
C TRP A 15 -27.30 26.57 0.64
N ILE A 16 -26.32 26.47 -0.26
CA ILE A 16 -26.50 26.79 -1.67
C ILE A 16 -27.46 25.79 -2.31
N LEU A 17 -27.30 24.50 -1.97
CA LEU A 17 -28.15 23.42 -2.47
C LEU A 17 -29.61 23.59 -2.01
N VAL A 18 -29.82 23.93 -0.73
CA VAL A 18 -31.15 24.25 -0.17
C VAL A 18 -31.78 25.46 -0.88
N LEU A 19 -31.01 26.51 -1.16
CA LEU A 19 -31.50 27.70 -1.88
C LEU A 19 -31.93 27.38 -3.32
N VAL A 20 -31.18 26.54 -4.03
CA VAL A 20 -31.53 26.11 -5.40
C VAL A 20 -32.82 25.30 -5.39
N VAL A 21 -32.98 24.38 -4.45
CA VAL A 21 -34.21 23.58 -4.31
C VAL A 21 -35.42 24.48 -4.01
N LEU A 22 -35.28 25.43 -3.08
CA LEU A 22 -36.35 26.39 -2.77
C LEU A 22 -36.70 27.29 -3.97
N ALA A 23 -35.72 27.69 -4.78
CA ALA A 23 -35.94 28.47 -5.98
C ALA A 23 -36.72 27.67 -7.05
N ILE A 24 -36.40 26.38 -7.24
CA ILE A 24 -37.12 25.49 -8.17
C ILE A 24 -38.57 25.29 -7.72
N ILE A 25 -38.80 25.03 -6.42
CA ILE A 25 -40.15 24.90 -5.86
C ILE A 25 -40.94 26.19 -6.06
N SER A 26 -40.34 27.33 -5.72
CA SER A 26 -41.00 28.65 -5.83
C SER A 26 -41.35 28.99 -7.28
N THR A 27 -40.46 28.66 -8.23
CA THR A 27 -40.67 28.89 -9.66
C THR A 27 -41.81 28.02 -10.20
N ASN A 28 -41.88 26.75 -9.80
CA ASN A 28 -42.97 25.85 -10.19
C ASN A 28 -44.32 26.29 -9.62
N ILE A 29 -44.36 26.73 -8.36
CA ILE A 29 -45.57 27.27 -7.73
C ILE A 29 -46.02 28.56 -8.44
N ALA A 30 -45.09 29.45 -8.76
CA ALA A 30 -45.39 30.72 -9.44
C ALA A 30 -45.90 30.51 -10.87
N LEU A 31 -45.24 29.63 -11.66
CA LEU A 31 -45.68 29.31 -13.01
C LEU A 31 -47.08 28.67 -13.01
N GLN A 32 -47.36 27.73 -12.12
CA GLN A 32 -48.67 27.09 -12.10
C GLN A 32 -49.77 27.96 -11.51
N GLY A 33 -49.49 28.79 -10.50
CA GLY A 33 -50.44 29.79 -10.01
C GLY A 33 -50.80 30.87 -11.04
N TYR A 34 -49.91 31.12 -12.01
CA TYR A 34 -50.17 32.04 -13.11
C TYR A 34 -50.96 31.38 -14.27
N PHE A 35 -50.74 30.09 -14.55
CA PHE A 35 -51.31 29.39 -15.71
C PHE A 35 -52.48 28.42 -15.40
N LYS A 36 -52.74 28.03 -14.14
CA LYS A 36 -53.83 27.11 -13.72
C LYS A 36 -54.38 27.43 -12.32
N SER A 37 -55.59 26.95 -12.01
CA SER A 37 -56.16 26.94 -10.65
C SER A 37 -55.42 25.91 -9.77
N LEU A 38 -55.13 26.29 -8.52
CA LEU A 38 -54.46 25.44 -7.52
C LEU A 38 -55.44 24.42 -6.91
N ASP A 39 -55.92 23.47 -7.73
CA ASP A 39 -56.91 22.46 -7.32
C ASP A 39 -56.29 21.24 -6.61
N SER A 40 -57.11 20.35 -6.03
CA SER A 40 -56.60 19.18 -5.29
C SER A 40 -55.74 18.23 -6.16
N GLU A 41 -56.04 18.12 -7.46
CA GLU A 41 -55.24 17.35 -8.42
C GLU A 41 -53.83 17.92 -8.63
N PHE A 42 -53.67 19.24 -8.49
CA PHE A 42 -52.35 19.88 -8.52
C PHE A 42 -51.50 19.44 -7.33
N TRP A 43 -52.05 19.46 -6.12
CA TRP A 43 -51.33 19.01 -4.93
C TRP A 43 -50.97 17.51 -5.00
N PHE A 44 -51.85 16.68 -5.56
CA PHE A 44 -51.58 15.26 -5.76
C PHE A 44 -50.52 14.96 -6.84
N SER A 45 -50.40 15.80 -7.87
CA SER A 45 -49.35 15.66 -8.90
C SER A 45 -48.01 16.29 -8.49
N LEU A 46 -48.05 17.32 -7.64
CA LEU A 46 -46.86 17.99 -7.14
C LEU A 46 -46.08 17.12 -6.15
N ILE A 47 -46.75 16.28 -5.35
CA ILE A 47 -46.08 15.40 -4.37
C ILE A 47 -45.17 14.37 -5.06
N PRO A 48 -45.61 13.54 -6.03
CA PRO A 48 -44.74 12.59 -6.72
C PRO A 48 -43.60 13.28 -7.49
N ASN A 49 -43.86 14.40 -8.15
CA ASN A 49 -42.83 15.16 -8.87
C ASN A 49 -41.80 15.75 -7.90
N PHE A 50 -42.25 16.32 -6.78
CA PHE A 50 -41.37 16.83 -5.73
C PHE A 50 -40.52 15.72 -5.11
N ILE A 51 -41.10 14.55 -4.85
CA ILE A 51 -40.37 13.38 -4.35
C ILE A 51 -39.33 12.93 -5.39
N ALA A 52 -39.71 12.83 -6.66
CA ALA A 52 -38.79 12.45 -7.73
C ALA A 52 -37.63 13.44 -7.88
N ASP A 53 -37.92 14.74 -7.85
CA ASP A 53 -36.92 15.80 -7.91
C ASP A 53 -36.01 15.80 -6.67
N ALA A 54 -36.58 15.62 -5.47
CA ALA A 54 -35.82 15.51 -4.23
C ALA A 54 -34.89 14.29 -4.24
N ILE A 55 -35.38 13.13 -4.70
CA ILE A 55 -34.57 11.92 -4.86
C ILE A 55 -33.46 12.15 -5.90
N SER A 56 -33.78 12.77 -7.04
CA SER A 56 -32.83 13.07 -8.12
C SER A 56 -31.72 14.01 -7.64
N VAL A 57 -32.08 15.04 -6.88
CA VAL A 57 -31.12 15.99 -6.29
C VAL A 57 -30.24 15.29 -5.26
N LEU A 58 -30.80 14.46 -4.37
CA LEU A 58 -30.03 13.71 -3.39
C LEU A 58 -29.05 12.72 -4.04
N LEU A 59 -29.50 12.00 -5.07
CA LEU A 59 -28.65 11.07 -5.81
C LEU A 59 -27.53 11.82 -6.54
N SER A 60 -27.85 12.93 -7.19
CA SER A 60 -26.87 13.77 -7.88
C SER A 60 -25.85 14.35 -6.91
N ALA A 61 -26.30 14.89 -5.77
CA ALA A 61 -25.42 15.40 -4.73
C ALA A 61 -24.47 14.30 -4.22
N TYR A 62 -25.00 13.11 -3.91
CA TYR A 62 -24.19 11.98 -3.48
C TYR A 62 -23.13 11.58 -4.51
N VAL A 63 -23.50 11.50 -5.80
CA VAL A 63 -22.56 11.18 -6.88
C VAL A 63 -21.49 12.26 -7.01
N ILE A 64 -21.88 13.54 -6.99
CA ILE A 64 -20.94 14.68 -7.08
C ILE A 64 -19.97 14.66 -5.91
N THR A 65 -20.47 14.54 -4.67
CA THR A 65 -19.62 14.48 -3.48
C THR A 65 -18.63 13.33 -3.58
N ARG A 66 -19.07 12.14 -4.02
CA ARG A 66 -18.19 10.98 -4.19
C ARG A 66 -17.13 11.20 -5.28
N LEU A 67 -17.47 11.88 -6.37
CA LEU A 67 -16.52 12.23 -7.43
C LEU A 67 -15.50 13.28 -6.97
N ILE A 68 -15.94 14.29 -6.21
CA ILE A 68 -15.07 15.32 -5.65
C ILE A 68 -14.09 14.68 -4.66
N GLN A 69 -14.58 13.88 -3.71
CA GLN A 69 -13.73 13.16 -2.74
C GLN A 69 -12.67 12.31 -3.44
N LYS A 70 -13.08 11.49 -4.42
CA LYS A 70 -12.14 10.67 -5.19
C LYS A 70 -11.12 11.52 -5.97
N GLY A 71 -11.53 12.68 -6.47
CA GLY A 71 -10.64 13.63 -7.15
C GLY A 71 -9.64 14.29 -6.19
N GLU A 72 -10.06 14.64 -4.98
CA GLU A 72 -9.21 15.20 -3.93
C GLU A 72 -8.20 14.17 -3.43
N GLU A 73 -8.63 12.95 -3.15
CA GLU A 73 -7.76 11.82 -2.77
C GLU A 73 -6.68 11.57 -3.83
N ARG A 74 -7.08 11.48 -5.11
CA ARG A 74 -6.13 11.29 -6.22
C ARG A 74 -5.13 12.44 -6.32
N ARG A 75 -5.58 13.70 -6.20
CA ARG A 75 -4.69 14.87 -6.23
C ARG A 75 -3.74 14.91 -5.04
N ALA A 76 -4.20 14.52 -3.85
CA ALA A 76 -3.36 14.44 -2.67
C ALA A 76 -2.25 13.38 -2.88
N LYS A 77 -2.63 12.19 -3.36
CA LYS A 77 -1.71 11.10 -3.67
C LYS A 77 -0.72 11.47 -4.78
N GLU A 78 -1.16 12.19 -5.82
CA GLU A 78 -0.30 12.70 -6.88
C GLU A 78 0.76 13.69 -6.35
N LYS A 79 0.37 14.59 -5.43
CA LYS A 79 1.32 15.51 -4.77
C LYS A 79 2.39 14.74 -3.99
N VAL A 80 1.99 13.70 -3.25
CA VAL A 80 2.92 12.83 -2.53
C VAL A 80 3.82 12.08 -3.51
N TYR A 81 3.28 11.55 -4.62
CA TYR A 81 4.07 10.90 -5.66
C TYR A 81 5.12 11.85 -6.26
N LYS A 82 4.77 13.11 -6.54
CA LYS A 82 5.73 14.11 -7.04
C LYS A 82 6.85 14.38 -6.03
N ALA A 83 6.55 14.34 -4.73
CA ALA A 83 7.52 14.60 -3.66
C ALA A 83 8.38 13.37 -3.29
N LEU A 84 7.79 12.18 -3.29
CA LEU A 84 8.38 10.97 -2.70
C LEU A 84 8.48 9.79 -3.67
N GLY A 85 7.84 9.84 -4.85
CA GLY A 85 7.71 8.70 -5.75
C GLY A 85 9.04 8.02 -6.08
N LYS A 86 10.06 8.80 -6.48
CA LYS A 86 11.41 8.25 -6.76
C LYS A 86 12.06 7.61 -5.54
N ARG A 87 11.82 8.15 -4.34
CA ARG A 87 12.42 7.66 -3.09
C ARG A 87 11.73 6.39 -2.61
N LEU A 88 10.40 6.37 -2.72
CA LEU A 88 9.62 5.16 -2.46
C LEU A 88 10.00 4.07 -3.46
N ASP A 89 10.14 4.39 -4.76
CA ASP A 89 10.59 3.42 -5.76
C ASP A 89 11.97 2.83 -5.42
N ALA A 90 12.93 3.65 -4.96
CA ALA A 90 14.23 3.16 -4.54
C ALA A 90 14.16 2.24 -3.30
N LEU A 91 13.34 2.60 -2.31
CA LEU A 91 13.06 1.74 -1.16
C LEU A 91 12.44 0.41 -1.61
N ASN A 92 11.41 0.48 -2.45
CA ASN A 92 10.68 -0.67 -2.97
C ASN A 92 11.60 -1.63 -3.71
N THR A 93 12.46 -1.12 -4.59
CA THR A 93 13.46 -1.94 -5.29
C THR A 93 14.38 -2.64 -4.30
N LYS A 94 14.93 -1.91 -3.32
CA LYS A 94 15.82 -2.49 -2.30
C LYS A 94 15.13 -3.57 -1.47
N VAL A 95 13.89 -3.32 -1.05
CA VAL A 95 13.10 -4.28 -0.26
C VAL A 95 12.79 -5.53 -1.09
N ALA A 96 12.33 -5.34 -2.33
CA ALA A 96 11.98 -6.42 -3.25
C ALA A 96 13.18 -7.32 -3.59
N GLU A 97 14.33 -6.75 -3.93
CA GLU A 97 15.56 -7.50 -4.20
C GLU A 97 15.98 -8.36 -3.01
N LYS A 98 15.98 -7.76 -1.81
CA LYS A 98 16.33 -8.49 -0.59
C LYS A 98 15.35 -9.61 -0.28
N TYR A 99 14.05 -9.38 -0.45
CA TYR A 99 13.03 -10.40 -0.28
C TYR A 99 13.22 -11.56 -1.27
N ILE A 100 13.37 -11.25 -2.56
CA ILE A 100 13.63 -12.26 -3.61
C ILE A 100 14.89 -13.06 -3.27
N HIS A 101 15.98 -12.38 -2.87
CA HIS A 101 17.23 -13.04 -2.50
C HIS A 101 17.05 -13.96 -1.29
N PHE A 102 16.32 -13.52 -0.28
CA PHE A 102 16.04 -14.32 0.91
C PHE A 102 15.26 -15.61 0.59
N ILE A 103 14.24 -15.52 -0.26
CA ILE A 103 13.40 -16.67 -0.64
C ILE A 103 14.15 -17.62 -1.58
N THR A 104 14.75 -17.07 -2.64
CA THR A 104 15.39 -17.88 -3.70
C THR A 104 16.79 -18.36 -3.35
N LYS A 105 17.36 -17.91 -2.21
CA LYS A 105 18.72 -18.17 -1.74
C LYS A 105 19.82 -17.70 -2.71
N LYS A 106 19.45 -16.92 -3.72
CA LYS A 106 20.32 -16.47 -4.82
C LYS A 106 20.23 -14.95 -4.97
N PRO A 107 21.35 -14.26 -5.26
CA PRO A 107 21.32 -12.83 -5.52
C PRO A 107 20.37 -12.53 -6.69
N THR A 108 19.55 -11.49 -6.52
CA THR A 108 18.62 -11.07 -7.55
C THR A 108 19.39 -10.65 -8.79
N LYS A 109 19.07 -11.27 -9.93
CA LYS A 109 19.56 -10.82 -11.24
C LYS A 109 18.50 -9.91 -11.86
N GLU A 110 18.92 -9.01 -12.74
CA GLU A 110 17.99 -8.33 -13.64
C GLU A 110 17.24 -9.40 -14.45
N SER A 111 16.00 -9.69 -14.08
CA SER A 111 15.15 -10.65 -14.78
C SER A 111 14.39 -9.94 -15.89
N GLU A 112 14.15 -10.64 -17.01
CA GLU A 112 13.25 -10.17 -18.07
C GLU A 112 11.82 -9.86 -17.57
N GLN A 113 11.36 -10.53 -16.50
CA GLN A 113 10.00 -10.38 -15.96
C GLN A 113 9.80 -9.15 -15.06
N GLY A 114 10.87 -8.43 -14.68
CA GLY A 114 10.83 -7.31 -13.74
C GLY A 114 10.59 -7.72 -12.27
N LEU A 115 11.11 -6.93 -11.34
CA LEU A 115 11.06 -7.23 -9.89
C LEU A 115 9.62 -7.39 -9.35
N THR A 116 8.69 -6.55 -9.80
CA THR A 116 7.30 -6.56 -9.31
C THR A 116 6.60 -7.89 -9.58
N ASN A 117 6.85 -8.50 -10.74
CA ASN A 117 6.25 -9.78 -11.09
C ASN A 117 6.91 -10.93 -10.33
N GLN A 118 8.23 -10.87 -10.11
CA GLN A 118 8.92 -11.85 -9.27
C GLN A 118 8.38 -11.86 -7.84
N VAL A 119 8.21 -10.68 -7.21
CA VAL A 119 7.65 -10.61 -5.86
C VAL A 119 6.26 -11.25 -5.81
N LYS A 120 5.41 -10.94 -6.80
CA LYS A 120 4.05 -11.50 -6.90
C LYS A 120 4.07 -13.02 -7.10
N ASP A 121 4.95 -13.52 -7.94
CA ASP A 121 5.05 -14.95 -8.23
C ASP A 121 5.54 -15.72 -6.99
N LEU A 122 6.55 -15.20 -6.30
CA LEU A 122 7.06 -15.77 -5.06
C LEU A 122 6.02 -15.73 -3.94
N SER A 123 5.25 -14.65 -3.80
CA SER A 123 4.20 -14.57 -2.76
C SER A 123 3.08 -15.58 -2.99
N ASN A 124 2.73 -15.83 -4.26
CA ASN A 124 1.64 -16.73 -4.64
C ASN A 124 2.03 -18.21 -4.65
N ASN A 125 3.31 -18.52 -4.85
CA ASN A 125 3.82 -19.89 -4.98
C ASN A 125 4.89 -20.18 -3.91
N ILE A 126 4.72 -19.62 -2.71
CA ILE A 126 5.73 -19.66 -1.65
C ILE A 126 6.08 -21.09 -1.23
N GLU A 127 5.12 -22.03 -1.33
CA GLU A 127 5.31 -23.45 -1.00
C GLU A 127 6.39 -24.13 -1.85
N LEU A 128 6.67 -23.62 -3.06
CA LEU A 128 7.71 -24.18 -3.94
C LEU A 128 9.12 -23.84 -3.46
N TYR A 129 9.26 -22.79 -2.67
CA TYR A 129 10.55 -22.26 -2.22
C TYR A 129 10.81 -22.54 -0.74
N VAL A 130 9.76 -22.51 0.08
CA VAL A 130 9.85 -22.71 1.52
C VAL A 130 9.50 -24.16 1.86
N THR A 131 10.52 -25.02 1.81
CA THR A 131 10.44 -26.44 2.20
C THR A 131 11.04 -26.66 3.59
N SER A 132 10.95 -27.88 4.13
CA SER A 132 11.54 -28.27 5.42
C SER A 132 13.06 -28.02 5.52
N ASN A 133 13.76 -27.90 4.39
CA ASN A 133 15.18 -27.59 4.33
C ASN A 133 15.49 -26.08 4.29
N PHE A 134 14.49 -25.20 4.21
CA PHE A 134 14.67 -23.78 3.91
C PHE A 134 15.66 -23.05 4.83
N VAL A 135 15.71 -23.41 6.11
CA VAL A 135 16.65 -22.82 7.08
C VAL A 135 18.01 -23.52 7.13
N ARG A 136 18.13 -24.73 6.55
CA ARG A 136 19.37 -25.50 6.47
C ARG A 136 20.18 -25.13 5.23
N GLU A 137 19.50 -24.66 4.19
CA GLU A 137 20.13 -24.23 2.96
C GLU A 137 20.93 -22.94 3.16
N GLU A 138 22.17 -22.97 2.66
CA GLU A 138 23.04 -21.80 2.62
C GLU A 138 22.60 -20.82 1.54
N ILE A 139 22.88 -19.55 1.77
CA ILE A 139 22.49 -18.44 0.91
C ILE A 139 23.73 -17.90 0.22
N LYS A 140 23.70 -17.89 -1.10
CA LYS A 140 24.78 -17.36 -1.92
C LYS A 140 24.79 -15.83 -1.85
N VAL A 141 25.91 -15.22 -1.49
CA VAL A 141 26.09 -13.77 -1.46
C VAL A 141 27.35 -13.36 -2.21
N PHE A 142 27.37 -12.12 -2.68
CA PHE A 142 28.57 -11.49 -3.22
C PHE A 142 29.16 -10.58 -2.14
N SER A 143 30.41 -10.84 -1.75
CA SER A 143 31.14 -10.05 -0.76
C SER A 143 32.33 -9.36 -1.42
N TYR A 144 32.75 -8.23 -0.85
CA TYR A 144 34.00 -7.57 -1.23
C TYR A 144 35.12 -8.07 -0.31
N ASN A 145 36.22 -8.58 -0.89
CA ASN A 145 37.41 -8.96 -0.15
C ASN A 145 38.37 -7.76 -0.05
N PRO A 146 38.47 -7.10 1.12
CA PRO A 146 39.34 -5.93 1.30
C PRO A 146 40.83 -6.27 1.24
N SER A 147 41.20 -7.56 1.26
CA SER A 147 42.60 -8.02 1.24
C SER A 147 43.24 -7.96 -0.15
N GLN A 148 42.45 -7.74 -1.22
CA GLN A 148 42.93 -7.59 -2.60
C GLN A 148 42.36 -6.32 -3.26
N PRO A 149 42.78 -5.13 -2.79
CA PRO A 149 42.16 -3.86 -3.19
C PRO A 149 42.50 -3.40 -4.61
N THR A 150 43.46 -4.03 -5.30
CA THR A 150 44.01 -3.55 -6.57
C THR A 150 43.25 -4.00 -7.82
N ASP A 151 42.30 -4.92 -7.69
CA ASP A 151 41.54 -5.42 -8.83
C ASP A 151 40.04 -5.45 -8.52
N ILE A 152 39.33 -4.39 -8.95
CA ILE A 152 37.91 -4.18 -8.67
C ILE A 152 37.07 -5.35 -9.21
N PHE A 153 37.50 -6.00 -10.30
CA PHE A 153 36.78 -7.13 -10.90
C PHE A 153 37.01 -8.46 -10.17
N ASN A 154 38.17 -8.63 -9.54
CA ASN A 154 38.50 -9.83 -8.75
C ASN A 154 38.23 -9.66 -7.25
N SER A 155 37.89 -8.45 -6.81
CA SER A 155 37.61 -8.13 -5.40
C SER A 155 36.23 -8.59 -4.92
N VAL A 156 35.33 -8.96 -5.84
CA VAL A 156 34.01 -9.51 -5.50
C VAL A 156 34.09 -11.03 -5.52
N THR A 157 33.92 -11.64 -4.36
CA THR A 157 33.94 -13.09 -4.18
C THR A 157 32.55 -13.61 -3.87
N GLU A 158 32.26 -14.82 -4.35
CA GLU A 158 31.06 -15.55 -3.96
C GLU A 158 31.30 -16.20 -2.58
N GLU A 159 30.45 -15.88 -1.62
CA GLU A 159 30.43 -16.51 -0.31
C GLU A 159 29.11 -17.24 -0.08
N MET A 160 29.16 -18.31 0.69
CA MET A 160 27.97 -18.99 1.20
C MET A 160 27.77 -18.56 2.64
N TRP A 161 26.60 -17.99 2.93
CA TRP A 161 26.23 -17.58 4.28
C TRP A 161 25.21 -18.58 4.84
N SER A 162 25.35 -18.93 6.11
CA SER A 162 24.30 -19.65 6.83
C SER A 162 23.01 -18.84 6.84
N TYR A 163 21.86 -19.53 6.92
CA TYR A 163 20.56 -18.90 7.04
C TYR A 163 20.52 -17.88 8.19
N GLN A 164 21.07 -18.23 9.36
CA GLN A 164 21.10 -17.33 10.53
C GLN A 164 21.83 -16.02 10.21
N LYS A 165 23.04 -16.11 9.65
CA LYS A 165 23.85 -14.93 9.31
C LYS A 165 23.11 -14.05 8.32
N PHE A 166 22.61 -14.63 7.24
CA PHE A 166 21.90 -13.86 6.22
C PHE A 166 20.59 -13.27 6.75
N CYS A 167 19.81 -14.02 7.53
CA CYS A 167 18.55 -13.56 8.12
C CYS A 167 18.77 -12.35 9.05
N TYR A 168 19.80 -12.40 9.90
CA TYR A 168 20.20 -11.27 10.73
C TYR A 168 20.53 -10.02 9.90
N PHE A 169 21.36 -10.15 8.86
CA PHE A 169 21.71 -9.04 7.98
C PHE A 169 20.52 -8.53 7.17
N PHE A 170 19.68 -9.42 6.66
CA PHE A 170 18.46 -9.11 5.91
C PHE A 170 17.51 -8.27 6.77
N LYS A 171 17.16 -8.76 7.96
CA LYS A 171 16.26 -8.07 8.90
C LYS A 171 16.80 -6.71 9.27
N LYS A 172 18.09 -6.63 9.64
CA LYS A 172 18.75 -5.38 10.01
C LYS A 172 18.71 -4.35 8.87
N GLN A 173 19.12 -4.73 7.66
CA GLN A 173 19.18 -3.81 6.52
C GLN A 173 17.80 -3.32 6.09
N LEU A 174 16.79 -4.19 6.08
CA LEU A 174 15.43 -3.80 5.76
C LEU A 174 14.87 -2.86 6.80
N LYS A 175 15.02 -3.19 8.09
CA LYS A 175 14.56 -2.33 9.18
C LYS A 175 15.20 -0.95 9.12
N GLU A 176 16.53 -0.88 9.00
CA GLU A 176 17.23 0.41 8.87
C GLU A 176 16.71 1.24 7.69
N SER A 177 16.40 0.60 6.55
CA SER A 177 15.88 1.29 5.37
C SER A 177 14.45 1.79 5.55
N LEU A 178 13.60 0.99 6.18
CA LEU A 178 12.22 1.34 6.49
C LEU A 178 12.18 2.47 7.53
N ASP A 179 12.92 2.34 8.63
CA ASP A 179 12.99 3.33 9.69
C ASP A 179 13.54 4.66 9.16
N GLU A 180 14.60 4.65 8.34
CA GLU A 180 15.12 5.87 7.72
C GLU A 180 14.06 6.55 6.86
N PHE A 181 13.35 5.78 6.03
CA PHE A 181 12.33 6.32 5.14
C PHE A 181 11.13 6.87 5.92
N ILE A 182 10.59 6.09 6.86
CA ILE A 182 9.45 6.48 7.69
C ILE A 182 9.81 7.74 8.48
N ASN A 183 10.91 7.73 9.26
CA ASN A 183 11.26 8.87 10.11
C ASN A 183 11.48 10.16 9.30
N ARG A 184 12.03 10.04 8.08
CA ARG A 184 12.29 11.20 7.23
C ARG A 184 11.05 11.77 6.56
N TYR A 185 10.06 10.94 6.28
CA TYR A 185 8.90 11.32 5.46
C TYR A 185 7.55 11.16 6.16
N ILE A 186 7.50 10.77 7.43
CA ILE A 186 6.25 10.45 8.15
C ILE A 186 5.19 11.54 8.06
N SER A 187 5.58 12.81 8.09
CA SER A 187 4.67 13.96 7.98
C SER A 187 4.05 14.14 6.60
N LEU A 188 4.63 13.53 5.58
CA LEU A 188 4.19 13.57 4.18
C LEU A 188 3.54 12.26 3.73
N LEU A 189 3.71 11.18 4.49
CA LEU A 189 3.15 9.87 4.14
C LEU A 189 1.63 9.87 4.35
N PRO A 190 0.85 9.52 3.30
CA PRO A 190 -0.55 9.13 3.42
C PRO A 190 -0.74 8.06 4.49
N GLU A 191 -1.90 8.07 5.15
CA GLU A 191 -2.20 7.13 6.24
C GLU A 191 -2.16 5.67 5.78
N ASP A 192 -2.72 5.38 4.60
CA ASP A 192 -2.72 4.05 3.98
C ASP A 192 -1.32 3.56 3.60
N LEU A 193 -0.46 4.44 3.05
CA LEU A 193 0.93 4.07 2.77
C LEU A 193 1.72 3.81 4.05
N ARG A 194 1.45 4.58 5.10
CA ARG A 194 2.10 4.43 6.39
C ARG A 194 1.70 3.10 7.05
N GLU A 195 0.43 2.73 6.97
CA GLU A 195 -0.07 1.45 7.45
C GLU A 195 0.66 0.29 6.75
N ASN A 196 0.73 0.28 5.41
CA ASN A 196 1.46 -0.76 4.67
C ASN A 196 2.93 -0.87 5.08
N LEU A 197 3.61 0.27 5.29
CA LEU A 197 5.02 0.28 5.74
C LEU A 197 5.17 -0.30 7.15
N PHE A 198 4.23 -0.03 8.06
CA PHE A 198 4.27 -0.60 9.40
C PHE A 198 3.93 -2.09 9.42
N ILE A 199 3.01 -2.56 8.57
CA ILE A 199 2.75 -4.00 8.43
C ILE A 199 4.02 -4.73 8.00
N ILE A 200 4.80 -4.16 7.07
CA ILE A 200 6.10 -4.74 6.68
C ILE A 200 7.06 -4.77 7.88
N ASP A 201 7.17 -3.70 8.67
CA ASP A 201 8.04 -3.68 9.87
C ASP A 201 7.60 -4.73 10.91
N ASP A 202 6.30 -4.85 11.17
CA ASP A 202 5.73 -5.83 12.10
C ASP A 202 5.99 -7.28 11.62
N LEU A 203 5.85 -7.54 10.33
CA LEU A 203 6.17 -8.85 9.74
C LEU A 203 7.65 -9.20 9.90
N LEU A 204 8.56 -8.23 9.78
CA LEU A 204 9.99 -8.42 10.03
C LEU A 204 10.33 -8.68 11.51
N MET A 205 9.42 -8.36 12.43
CA MET A 205 9.54 -8.64 13.87
C MET A 205 8.99 -10.00 14.28
N THR A 206 8.40 -10.74 13.36
CA THR A 206 7.88 -12.08 13.65
C THR A 206 9.01 -13.06 14.00
N GLY A 207 8.64 -14.12 14.74
CA GLY A 207 9.59 -15.11 15.27
C GLY A 207 10.41 -15.83 14.20
N ILE A 208 9.93 -15.92 12.95
CA ILE A 208 10.67 -16.60 11.87
C ILE A 208 11.94 -15.85 11.46
N PHE A 209 12.05 -14.55 11.77
CA PHE A 209 13.23 -13.74 11.52
C PHE A 209 14.13 -13.57 12.75
N VAL A 210 13.74 -14.13 13.91
CA VAL A 210 14.56 -14.07 15.12
C VAL A 210 15.64 -15.14 15.02
N THR A 211 16.90 -14.71 15.09
CA THR A 211 18.05 -15.62 15.05
C THR A 211 18.83 -15.59 16.37
N PRO A 212 19.44 -16.70 16.79
CA PRO A 212 20.33 -16.74 17.96
C PRO A 212 21.50 -15.73 17.88
N LEU A 213 21.90 -15.36 16.66
CA LEU A 213 22.95 -14.35 16.42
C LEU A 213 22.57 -12.96 16.96
N GLU A 214 21.28 -12.63 17.08
CA GLU A 214 20.82 -11.40 17.73
C GLU A 214 21.22 -11.34 19.21
N PHE A 215 21.45 -12.51 19.82
CA PHE A 215 21.89 -12.66 21.22
C PHE A 215 23.37 -13.03 21.33
N GLY A 216 24.12 -12.99 20.23
CA GLY A 216 25.54 -13.35 20.19
C GLY A 216 25.82 -14.86 20.27
N VAL A 217 24.83 -15.69 19.95
CA VAL A 217 24.96 -17.16 19.95
C VAL A 217 24.90 -17.68 18.52
N GLU A 218 25.85 -18.53 18.14
CA GLU A 218 25.79 -19.27 16.87
C GLU A 218 25.33 -20.70 17.17
N LEU A 219 24.17 -21.09 16.63
CA LEU A 219 23.65 -22.45 16.78
C LEU A 219 23.94 -23.28 15.53
N ASP A 220 24.25 -24.56 15.71
CA ASP A 220 24.23 -25.49 14.59
C ASP A 220 22.77 -25.78 14.18
N ILE A 221 22.44 -25.40 12.95
CA ILE A 221 21.10 -25.56 12.34
C ILE A 221 21.04 -26.75 11.37
N SER A 222 22.08 -27.57 11.29
CA SER A 222 22.13 -28.76 10.42
C SER A 222 20.92 -29.70 10.60
N ASN A 223 20.38 -29.77 11.82
CA ASN A 223 19.22 -30.60 12.17
C ASN A 223 17.96 -29.77 12.52
N ALA A 224 17.94 -28.46 12.25
CA ALA A 224 16.82 -27.61 12.59
C ALA A 224 15.56 -28.06 11.84
N GLN A 225 14.44 -28.16 12.56
CA GLN A 225 13.11 -28.44 12.00
C GLN A 225 12.28 -27.16 12.07
N ILE A 226 11.58 -26.86 10.98
CA ILE A 226 10.67 -25.73 10.91
C ILE A 226 9.25 -26.22 10.69
N LYS A 227 8.28 -25.43 11.14
CA LYS A 227 6.89 -25.57 10.72
C LYS A 227 6.72 -24.78 9.43
N GLU A 228 6.74 -25.49 8.30
CA GLU A 228 6.72 -24.89 6.96
C GLU A 228 5.57 -23.90 6.78
N GLU A 229 4.37 -24.26 7.26
CA GLU A 229 3.16 -23.43 7.18
C GLU A 229 3.35 -22.03 7.80
N ASP A 230 4.06 -21.94 8.93
CA ASP A 230 4.26 -20.66 9.63
C ASP A 230 5.22 -19.76 8.82
N PHE A 231 6.27 -20.36 8.23
CA PHE A 231 7.20 -19.64 7.37
C PHE A 231 6.53 -19.21 6.07
N GLN A 232 5.82 -20.13 5.40
CA GLN A 232 5.11 -19.88 4.16
C GLN A 232 4.11 -18.74 4.33
N LYS A 233 3.31 -18.77 5.41
CA LYS A 233 2.34 -17.72 5.72
C LYS A 233 3.00 -16.35 5.86
N VAL A 234 3.98 -16.21 6.76
CA VAL A 234 4.61 -14.91 7.02
C VAL A 234 5.36 -14.38 5.79
N LEU A 235 6.06 -15.25 5.06
CA LEU A 235 6.81 -14.85 3.87
C LEU A 235 5.89 -14.49 2.71
N SER A 236 4.77 -15.19 2.54
CA SER A 236 3.72 -14.83 1.57
C SER A 236 3.10 -13.47 1.91
N GLU A 237 2.67 -13.26 3.16
CA GLU A 237 2.12 -11.99 3.64
C GLU A 237 3.12 -10.84 3.42
N LEU A 238 4.40 -11.05 3.74
CA LEU A 238 5.46 -10.07 3.48
C LEU A 238 5.58 -9.75 1.99
N GLY A 239 5.58 -10.77 1.12
CA GLY A 239 5.61 -10.60 -0.32
C GLY A 239 4.41 -9.82 -0.86
N GLU A 240 3.21 -10.09 -0.36
CA GLU A 240 1.98 -9.37 -0.72
C GLU A 240 2.06 -7.88 -0.35
N GLU A 241 2.54 -7.56 0.85
CA GLU A 241 2.69 -6.16 1.28
C GLU A 241 3.75 -5.42 0.49
N ILE A 242 4.88 -6.07 0.18
CA ILE A 242 5.89 -5.52 -0.73
C ILE A 242 5.28 -5.28 -2.12
N TYR A 243 4.48 -6.21 -2.64
CA TYR A 243 3.81 -6.05 -3.92
C TYR A 243 2.82 -4.87 -3.92
N LYS A 244 2.03 -4.68 -2.85
CA LYS A 244 1.16 -3.51 -2.67
C LYS A 244 1.95 -2.21 -2.68
N LEU A 245 3.06 -2.17 -1.94
CA LEU A 245 3.97 -1.02 -1.86
C LEU A 245 4.56 -0.65 -3.24
N MET A 246 4.99 -1.65 -4.02
CA MET A 246 5.52 -1.47 -5.38
C MET A 246 4.51 -0.87 -6.36
N ASN A 247 3.23 -1.22 -6.19
CA ASN A 247 2.14 -0.77 -7.07
C ASN A 247 1.42 0.48 -6.54
N TYR A 248 1.79 0.99 -5.36
CA TYR A 248 1.10 2.10 -4.70
C TYR A 248 0.93 3.33 -5.60
N PHE A 249 1.97 3.71 -6.34
CA PHE A 249 1.94 4.86 -7.28
C PHE A 249 1.87 4.46 -8.76
N GLN A 250 1.51 3.20 -9.08
CA GLN A 250 1.51 2.71 -10.47
C GLN A 250 0.64 3.58 -11.39
N GLU A 251 -0.50 4.07 -10.89
CA GLU A 251 -1.42 4.95 -11.62
C GLU A 251 -0.79 6.28 -12.09
N PHE A 252 0.32 6.72 -11.50
CA PHE A 252 1.02 7.96 -11.86
C PHE A 252 2.33 7.73 -12.63
N LYS A 253 2.74 6.46 -12.82
CA LYS A 253 3.97 6.12 -13.56
C LYS A 253 3.80 6.24 -15.08
N GLY A 254 2.57 6.08 -15.58
CA GLY A 254 2.22 6.16 -17.01
C GLY A 254 2.00 7.57 -17.57
N ASP A 255 1.80 8.58 -16.72
CA ASP A 255 1.43 9.96 -17.13
C ASP A 255 2.65 10.82 -17.58
N LYS A 256 3.81 10.21 -17.85
CA LYS A 256 5.03 10.93 -18.28
C LYS A 256 5.21 11.06 -19.79
N ASN A 257 4.23 10.67 -20.59
CA ASN A 257 4.24 10.81 -22.05
C ASN A 257 3.08 11.68 -22.57
N VAL A 258 2.94 12.89 -22.03
CA VAL A 258 2.19 14.00 -22.66
C VAL A 258 3.00 15.28 -22.54
#